data_AF-A0A971BLT5-F1
#
_entry.id   AF-A0A971BLT5-F1
#
_cell.length_a   1.000
_cell.length_b   1.000
_cell.length_c   1.000
_cell.angle_alpha   90.00
_cell.angle_beta   90.00
_cell.angle_gamma   90.00
#
_symmetry.space_group_name_H-M   'P 1'
#
loop_
_entity.id
_entity.type
_entity.pdbx_description
1 polymer ?
#
loop_
_entity_poly.entity_id
_entity_poly.type
_entity_poly.pdbx_seq_one_letter_code
_entity_poly.pdbx_strand_id
1 'polypeptide(L)' 'MLHEFKNRIYKRDERILNYLKTNPATVEDIANHHLIYRIHPTPFVLFWEKLMVIKHLHRLEGMGLIVNGDNGIYLAE' A
#
# COMPACT_ATOMS: atom_id res chain seq x y z
N MET A 1 21.84 7.52 6.07
CA MET A 1 20.97 8.14 5.03
C MET A 1 20.25 7.11 4.15
N LEU A 2 20.92 6.29 3.31
CA LEU A 2 20.21 5.32 2.42
C LEU A 2 19.42 4.23 3.17
N HIS A 3 19.96 3.72 4.27
CA HIS A 3 19.33 2.66 5.08
C HIS A 3 18.00 3.10 5.70
N GLU A 4 17.88 4.35 6.11
CA GLU A 4 16.64 4.88 6.72
C GLU A 4 15.51 4.97 5.70
N PHE A 5 15.81 5.37 4.45
CA PHE A 5 14.82 5.40 3.38
C PHE A 5 14.32 4.00 3.03
N LYS A 6 15.22 3.01 2.94
CA LYS A 6 14.85 1.60 2.72
C LYS A 6 13.95 1.08 3.84
N ASN A 7 14.30 1.35 5.10
CA ASN A 7 13.51 0.92 6.25
C ASN A 7 12.09 1.51 6.24
N ARG A 8 11.92 2.75 5.76
CA ARG A 8 10.58 3.35 5.60
C ARG A 8 9.74 2.63 4.55
N ILE A 9 10.35 2.18 3.45
CA ILE A 9 9.67 1.40 2.41
C ILE A 9 9.17 0.09 3.01
N TYR A 10 10.05 -0.67 3.67
CA TYR A 10 9.69 -1.97 4.24
C TYR A 10 8.60 -1.87 5.31
N LYS A 11 8.64 -0.85 6.17
CA LYS A 11 7.57 -0.60 7.16
C LYS A 11 6.22 -0.27 6.52
N ARG A 12 6.21 0.32 5.31
CA ARG A 12 4.96 0.61 4.58
C ARG A 12 4.44 -0.63 3.88
N ASP A 13 5.32 -1.43 3.29
CA ASP A 13 4.96 -2.74 2.74
C ASP A 13 4.32 -3.63 3.80
N GLU A 14 4.94 -3.70 4.98
CA GLU A 14 4.42 -4.48 6.11
C GLU A 14 3.02 -4.03 6.52
N ARG A 15 2.76 -2.71 6.57
CA ARG A 15 1.43 -2.18 6.90
C ARG A 15 0.38 -2.56 5.87
N ILE A 16 0.70 -2.41 4.58
CA ILE A 16 -0.22 -2.74 3.49
C ILE A 16 -0.48 -4.24 3.46
N LEU A 17 0.56 -5.06 3.58
CA LEU A 17 0.42 -6.52 3.62
C LEU A 17 -0.41 -6.97 4.82
N ASN A 18 -0.15 -6.43 6.02
CA ASN A 18 -0.93 -6.78 7.21
C ASN A 18 -2.40 -6.35 7.10
N TYR A 19 -2.69 -5.26 6.40
CA TYR A 19 -4.06 -4.85 6.10
C TYR A 19 -4.75 -5.85 5.15
N LEU A 20 -4.05 -6.27 4.09
CA LEU A 20 -4.58 -7.20 3.07
C LEU A 20 -4.77 -8.64 3.58
N LYS A 21 -4.03 -9.05 4.61
CA LYS A 21 -4.22 -10.35 5.28
C LYS A 21 -5.61 -10.52 5.90
N THR A 22 -6.26 -9.42 6.24
CA THR A 22 -7.59 -9.44 6.87
C THR A 22 -8.66 -8.81 6.01
N ASN A 23 -8.28 -7.99 5.00
CA ASN A 23 -9.21 -7.25 4.15
C ASN A 23 -8.81 -7.31 2.67
N PRO A 24 -9.49 -8.12 1.85
CA PRO A 24 -9.53 -7.94 0.41
C PRO A 24 -9.91 -6.50 0.06
N ALA A 25 -9.07 -5.78 -0.69
CA ALA A 25 -9.24 -4.34 -0.84
C ALA A 25 -8.72 -3.80 -2.18
N THR A 26 -9.34 -2.73 -2.67
CA THR A 26 -8.84 -1.98 -3.84
C THR A 26 -7.79 -0.95 -3.44
N VAL A 27 -7.12 -0.35 -4.42
CA VAL A 27 -6.23 0.82 -4.20
C VAL A 27 -6.95 1.95 -3.46
N GLU A 28 -8.23 2.18 -3.79
CA GLU A 28 -9.04 3.23 -3.18
C GLU A 28 -9.24 2.96 -1.69
N ASP A 29 -9.61 1.72 -1.34
CA ASP A 29 -9.86 1.31 0.04
C ASP A 29 -8.58 1.45 0.89
N ILE A 30 -7.45 0.98 0.36
CA ILE A 30 -6.15 1.05 1.03
C ILE A 30 -5.71 2.50 1.23
N ALA A 31 -5.86 3.34 0.20
CA ALA A 31 -5.49 4.75 0.29
C ALA A 31 -6.34 5.51 1.31
N ASN A 32 -7.64 5.20 1.43
CA ASN A 32 -8.52 5.80 2.43
C ASN A 32 -8.20 5.35 3.88
N HIS A 33 -7.41 4.29 4.06
CA HIS A 33 -6.89 3.87 5.38
C HIS A 33 -5.60 4.60 5.82
N HIS A 34 -5.04 5.48 4.98
CA HIS A 34 -3.94 6.39 5.35
C HIS A 34 -2.69 5.66 5.90
N LEU A 35 -2.34 4.51 5.30
CA LEU A 35 -1.27 3.62 5.78
C LEU A 35 0.14 4.20 5.55
N ILE A 36 0.29 5.10 4.57
CA ILE A 36 1.56 5.72 4.17
C ILE A 36 1.69 7.12 4.77
N TYR A 37 0.72 8.01 4.52
CA TYR A 37 0.65 9.37 5.07
C TYR A 37 -0.49 9.47 6.09
N ARG A 38 -0.15 9.76 7.35
CA ARG A 38 -1.16 9.81 8.43
C ARG A 38 -2.05 11.07 8.42
N ILE A 39 -1.56 12.16 7.83
CA ILE A 39 -2.24 13.46 7.84
C ILE A 39 -2.44 13.88 6.39
N HIS A 40 -3.69 14.14 6.02
CA HIS A 40 -4.10 14.58 4.69
C HIS A 40 -4.60 16.03 4.73
N PRO A 41 -3.69 17.02 4.80
CA PRO A 41 -4.08 18.44 4.86
C PRO A 41 -4.71 18.94 3.56
N THR A 42 -4.50 18.24 2.44
CA THR A 42 -5.07 18.59 1.12
C THR A 42 -5.47 17.33 0.35
N PRO A 43 -6.40 17.43 -0.60
CA PRO A 43 -6.76 16.32 -1.50
C PRO A 43 -5.56 15.77 -2.30
N PHE A 44 -4.56 16.60 -2.57
CA PHE A 44 -3.34 16.16 -3.26
C PHE A 44 -2.56 15.12 -2.44
N VAL A 45 -2.63 15.15 -1.12
CA VAL A 45 -1.97 14.11 -0.30
C VAL A 45 -2.64 12.76 -0.49
N LEU A 46 -3.97 12.71 -0.64
CA LEU A 46 -4.68 11.48 -0.98
C LEU A 46 -4.33 10.98 -2.39
N PHE A 47 -4.14 11.89 -3.35
CA PHE A 47 -3.62 11.52 -4.67
C PHE A 47 -2.24 10.86 -4.57
N TRP A 48 -1.32 11.46 -3.80
CA TRP A 48 0.01 10.89 -3.58
C TRP A 48 -0.04 9.57 -2.79
N GLU A 49 -0.96 9.43 -1.84
CA GLU A 49 -1.23 8.18 -1.12
C GLU A 49 -1.56 7.07 -2.12
N LYS A 50 -2.52 7.28 -3.03
CA LYS A 50 -2.91 6.31 -4.06
C LYS A 50 -1.73 5.89 -4.94
N LEU A 51 -0.94 6.87 -5.42
CA LEU A 51 0.23 6.59 -6.24
C LEU A 51 1.26 5.74 -5.48
N MET A 52 1.47 6.05 -4.20
CA MET A 52 2.41 5.31 -3.37
C MET A 52 1.89 3.90 -3.05
N VAL A 53 0.60 3.74 -2.77
CA VAL A 53 -0.06 2.43 -2.60
C VAL A 53 0.17 1.55 -3.82
N ILE A 54 -0.07 2.05 -5.04
CA ILE A 54 0.17 1.30 -6.29
C ILE A 54 1.61 0.79 -6.37
N LYS A 55 2.60 1.63 -6.05
CA LYS A 55 4.02 1.24 -6.06
C LYS A 55 4.34 0.13 -5.06
N HIS A 56 3.73 0.18 -3.88
CA HIS A 56 3.91 -0.86 -2.86
C HIS A 56 3.20 -2.16 -3.25
N LEU A 57 2.00 -2.10 -3.81
CA LEU A 57 1.28 -3.27 -4.32
C LEU A 57 2.05 -3.98 -5.43
N HIS A 58 2.53 -3.26 -6.45
CA HIS A 58 3.38 -3.84 -7.50
C HIS A 58 4.63 -4.52 -6.93
N ARG A 59 5.23 -3.94 -5.89
CA ARG A 59 6.43 -4.53 -5.25
C ARG A 59 6.08 -5.82 -4.51
N LEU A 60 4.98 -5.83 -3.75
CA LEU A 60 4.50 -6.99 -3.00
C LEU A 60 4.03 -8.12 -3.94
N GLU A 61 3.37 -7.78 -5.04
CA GLU A 61 2.95 -8.71 -6.08
C GLU A 61 4.16 -9.32 -6.78
N GLY A 62 5.16 -8.50 -7.14
CA GLY A 62 6.44 -8.99 -7.67
C GLY A 62 7.25 -9.86 -6.69
N MET A 63 6.90 -9.85 -5.40
CA MET A 63 7.45 -10.76 -4.38
C MET A 63 6.59 -12.01 -4.16
N GLY A 64 5.43 -12.12 -4.81
CA GLY A 64 4.47 -13.20 -4.61
C GLY A 64 3.79 -13.18 -3.23
N LEU A 65 3.73 -12.02 -2.57
CA LEU A 65 3.11 -11.88 -1.23
C LEU A 65 1.63 -11.49 -1.29
N ILE A 66 1.19 -11.01 -2.45
CA ILE A 66 -0.19 -10.65 -2.72
C ILE A 66 -0.53 -11.05 -4.16
N VAL A 67 -1.82 -11.21 -4.43
CA VAL A 67 -2.36 -11.36 -5.77
C VAL A 67 -3.38 -10.27 -6.06
N ASN A 68 -3.38 -9.80 -7.31
CA ASN A 68 -4.43 -8.95 -7.86
C ASN A 68 -5.52 -9.85 -8.45
N GLY A 69 -6.65 -9.95 -7.78
CA GLY A 69 -7.82 -10.68 -8.24
C GLY A 69 -8.63 -9.91 -9.29
N ASP A 70 -9.72 -10.51 -9.73
CA ASP A 70 -10.63 -9.86 -10.67
C ASP A 70 -11.19 -8.56 -10.08
N ASN A 71 -11.33 -7.53 -10.93
CA ASN A 71 -11.81 -6.18 -10.59
C ASN A 71 -10.85 -5.30 -9.76
N GLY A 72 -9.56 -5.62 -9.68
CA GLY A 72 -8.57 -4.75 -9.01
C GLY A 72 -8.57 -4.86 -7.49
N ILE A 73 -9.08 -5.97 -6.96
CA ILE A 73 -9.07 -6.31 -5.54
C ILE A 73 -7.77 -7.05 -5.24
N TYR A 74 -7.00 -6.55 -4.28
CA TYR A 74 -5.78 -7.18 -3.81
C TYR A 74 -6.06 -8.06 -2.58
N LEU A 75 -5.36 -9.18 -2.52
CA LEU A 75 -5.46 -10.20 -1.48
C LEU A 75 -4.05 -10.59 -1.04
N ALA A 76 -3.80 -10.79 0.25
CA ALA A 76 -2.56 -11.42 0.69
C ALA A 76 -2.62 -12.95 0.45
N GLU A 77 -1.51 -13.53 0.03
CA GLU A 77 -1.30 -14.99 -0.03
C GLU A 77 -1.09 -15.60 1.36
#